data_AF-A0A851PPL4-F1
#
_entry.id   AF-A0A851PPL4-F1
#
_cell.length_a   1.000
_cell.length_b   1.000
_cell.length_c   1.000
_cell.angle_alpha   90.00
_cell.angle_beta   90.00
_cell.angle_gamma   90.00
#
_symmetry.space_group_name_H-M   'P 1'
#
loop_
_entity.id
_entity.type
_entity.pdbx_description
1 polymer ?
#
loop_
_entity_poly.entity_id
_entity_poly.type
_entity_poly.pdbx_seq_one_letter_code
_entity_poly.pdbx_strand_id
1 'polypeptide(L)'
;GGRLPPLLAREAFLQALRRLGVPFVQCLAEADRDIAGLANRWGCPVLSLDSDFCAFDLAGGYCPLSHFQWQSLAAGEGPRGCYVPARCFSVAKFCGHFGRLNKSLLPLFAVLNGNDYVEAAALEAFVCKAGKRGRHGRLRGLLLWLAQFAEPGEAVEGVLKYFKKHQREEVRELLCTAMQDYAPSDANLEDFFQKGEYECEAGRNSGLPPWVLDALARGKLAPFISDVLMLRSTFLHVQVENMQRPSAHSAALPIRRVIYGLLLNAPQNTEAASPSKQANELPVVCEFDRLQNTLKKIFVQAASLPTDFCDGHFSLDKLMEVPMSCRLMLLLETLGVKMTLLESIPCHLQLAVAVTCYWIRCSEPKVKLHQLKALLLMIVSGELHSITSDPDPTLVRAEDDSIAYNEFLKWKEKNLQNKDFDLDAAHSFCQWQCCLQMGLCLNQLLGTPLSEPDLSSRLYNGTLVHGLYQELKSTPSVENLFSSSPKMTLLYQVLLNTVES
;
A
#
# COMPACT_ATOMS: atom_id res chain seq x y z
N GLY A 1 21.61 4.82 4.87
CA GLY A 1 20.59 3.94 5.47
C GLY A 1 19.30 4.15 4.73
N GLY A 2 18.63 3.09 4.28
CA GLY A 2 17.31 3.18 3.65
C GLY A 2 16.24 3.55 4.69
N ARG A 3 15.16 4.19 4.24
CA ARG A 3 13.94 4.38 5.04
C ARG A 3 12.92 3.35 4.58
N LEU A 4 12.43 2.53 5.50
CA LEU A 4 11.40 1.54 5.24
C LEU A 4 10.09 2.04 5.85
N PRO A 5 9.01 2.22 5.08
CA PRO A 5 7.72 2.60 5.64
C PRO A 5 7.16 1.47 6.53
N PRO A 6 6.37 1.80 7.57
CA PRO A 6 5.64 0.79 8.35
C PRO A 6 4.73 -0.07 7.47
N LEU A 7 4.49 -1.33 7.85
CA LEU A 7 3.71 -2.28 7.05
C LEU A 7 2.30 -1.79 6.72
N LEU A 8 1.64 -1.13 7.68
CA LEU A 8 0.27 -0.62 7.57
C LEU A 8 0.19 0.84 7.09
N ALA A 9 1.29 1.38 6.57
CA ALA A 9 1.36 2.80 6.17
C ALA A 9 0.35 3.14 5.06
N ARG A 10 0.11 2.22 4.13
CA ARG A 10 -0.88 2.41 3.06
C ARG A 10 -2.28 2.54 3.65
N GLU A 11 -2.71 1.60 4.48
CA GLU A 11 -4.06 1.59 5.06
C GLU A 11 -4.28 2.83 5.94
N ALA A 12 -3.29 3.19 6.75
CA ALA A 12 -3.31 4.41 7.56
C ALA A 12 -3.42 5.68 6.69
N PHE A 13 -2.68 5.74 5.57
CA PHE A 13 -2.73 6.86 4.64
C PHE A 13 -4.10 6.99 3.97
N LEU A 14 -4.70 5.89 3.51
CA LEU A 14 -6.04 5.90 2.92
C LEU A 14 -7.11 6.33 3.92
N GLN A 15 -7.02 5.89 5.19
CA GLN A 15 -7.92 6.35 6.24
C GLN A 15 -7.77 7.87 6.49
N ALA A 16 -6.54 8.39 6.50
CA ALA A 16 -6.30 9.82 6.64
C ALA A 16 -6.90 10.64 5.47
N LEU A 17 -6.75 10.17 4.23
CA LEU A 17 -7.36 10.82 3.06
C LEU A 17 -8.88 10.87 3.18
N ARG A 18 -9.52 9.75 3.55
CA ARG A 18 -10.98 9.68 3.76
C ARG A 18 -11.43 10.64 4.85
N ARG A 19 -10.73 10.67 5.98
CA ARG A 19 -11.04 11.57 7.11
C ARG A 19 -10.93 13.05 6.73
N LEU A 20 -9.97 13.40 5.89
CA LEU A 20 -9.77 14.76 5.39
C LEU A 20 -10.68 15.11 4.19
N GLY A 21 -11.50 14.17 3.72
CA GLY A 21 -12.35 14.36 2.54
C GLY A 21 -11.55 14.56 1.25
N VAL A 22 -10.30 14.09 1.20
CA VAL A 22 -9.46 14.20 0.00
C VAL A 22 -9.83 13.07 -0.96
N PRO A 23 -10.32 13.37 -2.18
CA PRO A 23 -10.66 12.34 -3.15
C PRO A 23 -9.38 11.69 -3.69
N PHE A 24 -9.43 10.38 -3.89
CA PHE A 24 -8.32 9.61 -4.46
C PHE A 24 -8.86 8.44 -5.29
N VAL A 25 -8.01 7.95 -6.18
CA VAL A 25 -8.25 6.77 -7.02
C VAL A 25 -7.00 5.90 -6.98
N GLN A 26 -7.17 4.58 -6.98
CA GLN A 26 -6.09 3.62 -7.14
C GLN A 26 -6.16 3.01 -8.54
N CYS A 27 -5.12 3.26 -9.34
CA CYS A 27 -5.02 2.70 -10.68
C CYS A 27 -4.75 1.19 -10.60
N LEU A 28 -5.28 0.42 -11.56
CA LEU A 28 -5.09 -1.04 -11.62
C LEU A 28 -3.67 -1.41 -12.08
N ALA A 29 -3.08 -0.55 -12.90
CA ALA A 29 -1.70 -0.62 -13.38
C ALA A 29 -0.97 0.66 -12.92
N GLU A 30 0.03 1.10 -13.69
CA GLU A 30 0.74 2.35 -13.44
C GLU A 30 -0.18 3.57 -13.51
N ALA A 31 0.15 4.59 -12.72
CA ALA A 31 -0.67 5.79 -12.58
C ALA A 31 -0.18 6.96 -13.45
N ASP A 32 1.03 6.91 -14.00
CA ASP A 32 1.68 8.10 -14.57
C ASP A 32 0.95 8.64 -15.81
N ARG A 33 0.54 7.74 -16.71
CA ARG A 33 -0.25 8.08 -17.90
C ARG A 33 -1.62 8.66 -17.56
N ASP A 34 -2.26 8.10 -16.53
CA ASP A 34 -3.58 8.53 -16.05
C ASP A 34 -3.49 9.91 -15.36
N ILE A 35 -2.46 10.12 -14.53
CA ILE A 35 -2.14 11.39 -13.88
C ILE A 35 -1.85 12.46 -14.93
N ALA A 36 -1.02 12.16 -15.95
CA ALA A 36 -0.69 13.09 -17.01
C ALA A 36 -1.93 13.50 -17.82
N GLY A 37 -2.79 12.54 -18.15
CA GLY A 37 -4.07 12.78 -18.83
C GLY A 37 -4.99 13.68 -18.01
N LEU A 38 -5.15 13.40 -16.72
CA LEU A 38 -5.98 14.20 -15.80
C LEU A 38 -5.44 15.62 -15.64
N ALA A 39 -4.13 15.76 -15.41
CA ALA A 39 -3.48 17.05 -15.21
C ALA A 39 -3.63 17.96 -16.43
N ASN A 40 -3.54 17.41 -17.63
CA ASN A 40 -3.76 18.15 -18.87
C ASN A 40 -5.22 18.56 -19.07
N ARG A 41 -6.18 17.69 -18.74
CA ARG A 41 -7.62 18.04 -18.78
C ARG A 41 -7.98 19.16 -17.81
N TRP A 42 -7.45 19.11 -16.60
CA TRP A 42 -7.70 20.13 -15.56
C TRP A 42 -6.80 21.37 -15.69
N GLY A 43 -5.78 21.33 -16.55
CA GLY A 43 -4.81 22.42 -16.69
C GLY A 43 -3.99 22.67 -15.42
N CYS A 44 -3.72 21.63 -14.63
CA CYS A 44 -3.03 21.73 -13.34
C CYS A 44 -1.63 21.09 -13.38
N PRO A 45 -0.69 21.52 -12.50
CA PRO A 45 0.60 20.87 -12.39
C PRO A 45 0.50 19.50 -11.73
N VAL A 46 1.42 18.60 -12.07
CA VAL A 46 1.60 17.31 -11.37
C VAL A 46 2.60 17.48 -10.22
N LEU A 47 2.25 17.03 -9.02
CA LEU A 47 3.15 16.99 -7.87
C LEU A 47 3.60 15.54 -7.62
N SER A 48 4.87 15.22 -7.87
CA SER A 48 5.40 13.86 -7.69
C SER A 48 6.90 13.87 -7.39
N LEU A 49 7.45 12.75 -6.91
CA LEU A 49 8.90 12.50 -6.88
C LEU A 49 9.42 11.84 -8.17
N ASP A 50 8.51 11.41 -9.04
CA ASP A 50 8.85 10.69 -10.25
C ASP A 50 9.37 11.64 -11.33
N SER A 51 10.57 11.35 -11.85
CA SER A 51 11.19 12.15 -12.91
C SER A 51 10.58 11.90 -14.29
N ASP A 52 9.79 10.85 -14.48
CA ASP A 52 9.16 10.53 -15.76
C ASP A 52 8.18 11.64 -16.18
N PHE A 53 7.59 12.36 -15.22
CA PHE A 53 6.83 13.59 -15.46
C PHE A 53 7.61 14.74 -16.13
N CYS A 54 8.94 14.65 -16.24
CA CYS A 54 9.72 15.56 -17.08
C CYS A 54 9.61 15.26 -18.59
N ALA A 55 9.23 14.03 -18.96
CA ALA A 55 9.07 13.59 -20.33
C ALA A 55 7.64 13.75 -20.87
N PHE A 56 6.64 13.79 -19.97
CA PHE A 56 5.25 14.11 -20.33
C PHE A 56 5.10 15.60 -20.70
N ASP A 57 4.37 15.91 -21.79
CA ASP A 57 4.00 17.29 -22.12
C ASP A 57 2.82 17.76 -21.25
N LEU A 58 3.15 18.17 -20.01
CA LEU A 58 2.19 18.66 -19.04
C LEU A 58 1.95 20.16 -19.20
N ALA A 59 0.70 20.56 -19.46
CA ALA A 59 0.30 21.96 -19.64
C ALA A 59 0.55 22.81 -18.38
N GLY A 60 0.23 22.27 -17.20
CA GLY A 60 0.49 22.91 -15.90
C GLY A 60 1.93 22.76 -15.40
N GLY A 61 2.73 21.91 -16.06
CA GLY A 61 4.10 21.57 -15.67
C GLY A 61 4.20 20.50 -14.57
N TYR A 62 5.43 20.19 -14.19
CA TYR A 62 5.74 19.18 -13.18
C TYR A 62 6.40 19.83 -11.96
N CYS A 63 5.87 19.59 -10.78
CA CYS A 63 6.40 20.05 -9.50
C CYS A 63 7.06 18.87 -8.77
N PRO A 64 8.41 18.82 -8.69
CA PRO A 64 9.06 17.83 -7.87
C PRO A 64 8.72 18.03 -6.39
N LEU A 65 8.26 16.96 -5.71
CA LEU A 65 7.91 17.01 -4.29
C LEU A 65 9.11 17.41 -3.41
N SER A 66 10.33 17.14 -3.86
CA SER A 66 11.59 17.58 -3.21
C SER A 66 11.73 19.11 -3.11
N HIS A 67 11.00 19.85 -3.95
CA HIS A 67 10.95 21.32 -3.94
C HIS A 67 9.62 21.88 -3.41
N PHE A 68 8.72 21.02 -2.94
CA PHE A 68 7.44 21.41 -2.35
C PHE A 68 7.62 21.75 -0.87
N GLN A 69 7.66 23.03 -0.54
CA GLN A 69 8.04 23.52 0.79
C GLN A 69 6.86 23.56 1.76
N TRP A 70 6.18 22.42 1.96
CA TRP A 70 4.97 22.33 2.78
C TRP A 70 5.18 22.72 4.26
N GLN A 71 6.42 22.74 4.74
CA GLN A 71 6.79 23.20 6.09
C GLN A 71 6.98 24.72 6.18
N SER A 72 7.09 25.42 5.04
CA SER A 72 7.38 26.85 4.95
C SER A 72 6.21 27.56 4.28
N LEU A 73 5.07 27.63 4.97
CA LEU A 73 3.90 28.36 4.49
C LEU A 73 4.25 29.85 4.30
N ALA A 74 3.98 30.36 3.11
CA ALA A 74 4.21 31.76 2.78
C ALA A 74 2.87 32.54 2.84
N ALA A 75 2.94 33.77 3.34
CA ALA A 75 1.80 34.67 3.33
C ALA A 75 1.55 35.15 1.89
N GLY A 76 0.33 34.94 1.40
CA GLY A 76 -0.12 35.49 0.12
C GLY A 76 -0.75 36.86 0.30
N GLU A 77 -0.62 37.74 -0.70
CA GLU A 77 -1.40 38.98 -0.74
C GLU A 77 -2.85 38.68 -1.19
N GLY A 78 -3.84 39.06 -0.37
CA GLY A 78 -5.27 38.93 -0.66
C GLY A 78 -6.02 37.89 0.21
N PRO A 79 -7.32 37.66 -0.05
CA PRO A 79 -8.21 36.86 0.81
C PRO A 79 -7.90 35.36 0.87
N ARG A 80 -6.92 34.87 0.07
CA ARG A 80 -6.55 33.45 -0.02
C ARG A 80 -5.48 32.99 0.99
N GLY A 81 -5.08 33.85 1.92
CA GLY A 81 -4.59 33.46 3.25
C GLY A 81 -3.16 32.93 3.35
N CYS A 82 -2.74 31.94 2.56
CA CYS A 82 -1.39 31.34 2.57
C CYS A 82 -1.15 30.52 1.29
N TYR A 83 0.11 30.26 0.94
CA TYR A 83 0.47 29.30 -0.12
C TYR A 83 1.72 28.48 0.25
N VAL A 84 1.88 27.32 -0.40
CA VAL A 84 3.08 26.49 -0.29
C VAL A 84 4.01 26.82 -1.46
N PRO A 85 5.24 27.34 -1.20
CA PRO A 85 6.21 27.56 -2.26
C PRO A 85 6.63 26.24 -2.93
N ALA A 86 6.73 26.25 -4.27
CA ALA A 86 7.17 25.10 -5.05
C ALA A 86 8.00 25.53 -6.26
N ARG A 87 8.81 24.61 -6.81
CA ARG A 87 9.43 24.77 -8.14
C ARG A 87 8.65 23.95 -9.15
N CYS A 88 8.33 24.56 -10.28
CA CYS A 88 7.66 23.90 -11.39
C CYS A 88 8.61 23.82 -12.60
N PHE A 89 8.85 22.59 -13.05
CA PHE A 89 9.52 22.26 -14.30
C PHE A 89 8.59 22.52 -15.48
N SER A 90 9.11 23.21 -16.49
CA SER A 90 8.38 23.53 -17.72
C SER A 90 9.10 22.91 -18.91
N VAL A 91 8.43 21.96 -19.56
CA VAL A 91 8.88 21.33 -20.80
C VAL A 91 9.20 22.37 -21.87
N ALA A 92 8.35 23.39 -22.04
CA ALA A 92 8.57 24.45 -23.01
C ALA A 92 9.87 25.24 -22.75
N LYS A 93 10.14 25.61 -21.49
CA LYS A 93 11.39 26.31 -21.12
C LYS A 93 12.61 25.41 -21.29
N PHE A 94 12.48 24.13 -20.95
CA PHE A 94 13.54 23.14 -21.12
C PHE A 94 13.90 22.93 -22.59
N CYS A 95 12.92 22.63 -23.44
CA CYS A 95 13.10 22.49 -24.88
C CYS A 95 13.66 23.76 -25.54
N GLY A 96 13.21 24.94 -25.09
CA GLY A 96 13.73 26.23 -25.55
C GLY A 96 15.22 26.42 -25.25
N HIS A 97 15.71 25.88 -24.14
CA HIS A 97 17.13 25.92 -23.78
C HIS A 97 18.00 25.04 -24.69
N PHE A 98 17.46 23.91 -25.17
CA PHE A 98 18.18 22.95 -26.02
C PHE A 98 17.88 23.13 -27.51
N GLY A 99 17.98 24.37 -28.01
CA GLY A 99 17.88 24.64 -29.45
C GLY A 99 16.49 24.45 -30.05
N ARG A 100 15.43 24.65 -29.24
CA ARG A 100 14.03 24.40 -29.63
C ARG A 100 13.77 22.93 -29.97
N LEU A 101 14.30 22.03 -29.17
CA LEU A 101 13.99 20.60 -29.20
C LEU A 101 12.46 20.39 -29.29
N ASN A 102 12.00 19.61 -30.27
CA ASN A 102 10.57 19.28 -30.35
C ASN A 102 10.17 18.46 -29.11
N LYS A 103 9.08 18.86 -28.45
CA LYS A 103 8.59 18.18 -27.24
C LYS A 103 8.23 16.72 -27.50
N SER A 104 7.79 16.39 -28.71
CA SER A 104 7.48 15.01 -29.13
C SER A 104 8.69 14.07 -29.06
N LEU A 105 9.92 14.61 -28.99
CA LEU A 105 11.15 13.84 -28.86
C LEU A 105 11.52 13.50 -27.40
N LEU A 106 10.81 14.04 -26.41
CA LEU A 106 11.09 13.79 -25.00
C LEU A 106 10.85 12.34 -24.55
N PRO A 107 9.79 11.64 -25.00
CA PRO A 107 9.66 10.21 -24.76
C PRO A 107 10.87 9.41 -25.27
N LEU A 108 11.33 9.71 -26.49
CA LEU A 108 12.52 9.04 -27.04
C LEU A 108 13.78 9.38 -26.22
N PHE A 109 13.91 10.62 -25.76
CA PHE A 109 14.99 11.02 -24.85
C PHE A 109 14.98 10.20 -23.56
N ALA A 110 13.81 10.01 -22.94
CA ALA A 110 13.67 9.24 -21.70
C ALA A 110 14.09 7.78 -21.91
N VAL A 111 13.56 7.14 -22.96
CA VAL A 111 13.90 5.76 -23.33
C VAL A 111 15.40 5.60 -23.62
N LEU A 112 16.00 6.51 -24.41
CA LEU A 112 17.42 6.43 -24.77
C LEU A 112 18.38 6.68 -23.61
N ASN A 113 17.94 7.38 -22.56
CA ASN A 113 18.74 7.64 -21.37
C ASN A 113 18.76 6.44 -20.40
N GLY A 114 17.95 5.41 -20.66
CA GLY A 114 17.70 4.28 -19.78
C GLY A 114 16.57 4.63 -18.81
N ASN A 115 15.46 3.92 -18.97
CA ASN A 115 14.30 3.93 -18.08
C ASN A 115 14.02 2.49 -17.61
N ASP A 116 12.97 2.29 -16.83
CA ASP A 116 12.61 0.98 -16.26
C ASP A 116 12.26 -0.08 -17.35
N TYR A 117 12.10 0.35 -18.60
CA TYR A 117 11.67 -0.45 -19.74
C TYR A 117 12.81 -0.91 -20.65
N VAL A 118 13.94 -0.18 -20.67
CA VAL A 118 15.06 -0.47 -21.56
C VAL A 118 16.37 -0.48 -20.77
N GLU A 119 16.98 -1.66 -20.65
CA GLU A 119 18.31 -1.78 -20.06
C GLU A 119 19.30 -0.90 -20.83
N ALA A 120 20.00 0.00 -20.12
CA ALA A 120 21.01 0.87 -20.72
C ALA A 120 22.05 0.08 -21.55
N ALA A 121 22.34 -1.16 -21.15
CA ALA A 121 23.22 -2.09 -21.87
C ALA A 121 22.79 -2.39 -23.31
N ALA A 122 21.48 -2.44 -23.59
CA ALA A 122 20.95 -2.67 -24.94
C ALA A 122 21.24 -1.48 -25.87
N LEU A 123 21.40 -0.27 -25.31
CA LEU A 123 21.63 0.97 -26.04
C LEU A 123 23.06 1.53 -25.89
N GLU A 124 23.93 0.87 -25.12
CA GLU A 124 25.32 1.33 -24.87
C GLU A 124 26.11 1.56 -26.16
N ALA A 125 25.87 0.76 -27.21
CA ALA A 125 26.51 0.92 -28.52
C ALA A 125 26.23 2.30 -29.17
N PHE A 126 25.06 2.87 -28.89
CA PHE A 126 24.68 4.23 -29.31
C PHE A 126 25.13 5.27 -28.28
N VAL A 127 24.83 5.07 -27.00
CA VAL A 127 25.09 6.03 -25.92
C VAL A 127 26.59 6.36 -25.77
N CYS A 128 27.47 5.38 -25.91
CA CYS A 128 28.92 5.59 -25.89
C CYS A 128 29.44 6.45 -27.06
N LYS A 129 28.74 6.48 -28.20
CA LYS A 129 29.14 7.23 -29.40
C LYS A 129 28.47 8.59 -29.50
N ALA A 130 27.28 8.74 -28.94
CA ALA A 130 26.51 9.99 -28.94
C ALA A 130 26.88 10.94 -27.77
N GLY A 131 27.46 10.42 -26.69
CA GLY A 131 27.72 11.17 -25.45
C GLY A 131 29.18 11.63 -25.24
N LYS A 132 29.36 12.74 -24.51
CA LYS A 132 30.66 13.14 -23.92
C LYS A 132 30.89 12.41 -22.58
N ARG A 133 32.14 12.34 -22.08
CA ARG A 133 32.48 11.71 -20.79
C ARG A 133 31.64 12.31 -19.62
N GLY A 134 31.06 11.44 -18.79
CA GLY A 134 30.30 11.80 -17.58
C GLY A 134 28.77 11.88 -17.79
N ARG A 135 27.98 11.60 -16.74
CA ARG A 135 26.50 11.49 -16.81
C ARG A 135 25.82 12.74 -17.40
N HIS A 136 26.17 13.93 -16.90
CA HIS A 136 25.65 15.20 -17.42
C HIS A 136 26.09 15.50 -18.87
N GLY A 137 27.30 15.09 -19.24
CA GLY A 137 27.82 15.23 -20.60
C GLY A 137 27.08 14.35 -21.61
N ARG A 138 26.70 13.14 -21.19
CA ARG A 138 25.86 12.22 -21.99
C ARG A 138 24.46 12.79 -22.22
N LEU A 139 23.78 13.21 -21.15
CA LEU A 139 22.43 13.82 -21.23
C LEU A 139 22.40 15.01 -22.18
N ARG A 140 23.34 15.95 -21.99
CA ARG A 140 23.44 17.14 -22.84
C ARG A 140 23.75 16.78 -24.30
N GLY A 141 24.63 15.82 -24.53
CA GLY A 141 24.95 15.34 -25.88
C GLY A 141 23.73 14.76 -26.58
N LEU A 142 22.97 13.93 -25.88
CA LEU A 142 21.76 13.31 -26.40
C LEU A 142 20.68 14.35 -26.74
N LEU A 143 20.43 15.32 -25.86
CA LEU A 143 19.46 16.41 -26.12
C LEU A 143 19.85 17.25 -27.34
N LEU A 144 21.13 17.58 -27.48
CA LEU A 144 21.63 18.32 -28.65
C LEU A 144 21.62 17.49 -29.93
N TRP A 145 21.76 16.17 -29.82
CA TRP A 145 21.62 15.24 -30.95
C TRP A 145 20.16 15.15 -31.40
N LEU A 146 19.23 14.97 -30.45
CA LEU A 146 17.79 14.93 -30.73
C LEU A 146 17.27 16.24 -31.33
N ALA A 147 17.82 17.39 -30.91
CA ALA A 147 17.44 18.70 -31.44
C ALA A 147 17.69 18.88 -32.95
N GLN A 148 18.37 17.94 -33.62
CA GLN A 148 18.59 17.95 -35.07
C GLN A 148 17.42 17.35 -35.85
N PHE A 149 16.49 16.67 -35.20
CA PHE A 149 15.36 15.98 -35.83
C PHE A 149 14.06 16.76 -35.60
N ALA A 150 13.15 16.71 -36.58
CA ALA A 150 11.83 17.31 -36.43
C ALA A 150 10.85 16.35 -35.74
N GLU A 151 10.90 15.07 -36.13
CA GLU A 151 9.94 14.05 -35.73
C GLU A 151 10.61 12.85 -35.05
N PRO A 152 9.93 12.16 -34.11
CA PRO A 152 10.50 11.01 -33.41
C PRO A 152 10.88 9.86 -34.34
N GLY A 153 10.12 9.62 -35.41
CA GLY A 153 10.43 8.57 -36.39
C GLY A 153 11.79 8.77 -37.06
N GLU A 154 12.15 10.01 -37.40
CA GLU A 154 13.46 10.33 -38.01
C GLU A 154 14.60 10.10 -37.02
N ALA A 155 14.39 10.49 -35.76
CA ALA A 155 15.36 10.28 -34.69
C ALA A 155 15.56 8.79 -34.42
N VAL A 156 14.51 7.97 -34.41
CA VAL A 156 14.60 6.51 -34.29
C VAL A 156 15.44 5.93 -35.43
N GLU A 157 15.20 6.29 -36.69
CA GLU A 157 16.05 5.86 -37.81
C GLU A 157 17.51 6.31 -37.65
N GLY A 158 17.73 7.47 -37.02
CA GLY A 158 19.06 7.94 -36.61
C GLY A 158 19.75 6.99 -35.62
N VAL A 159 19.03 6.49 -34.62
CA VAL A 159 19.53 5.51 -33.65
C VAL A 159 19.83 4.16 -34.31
N LEU A 160 18.94 3.67 -35.18
CA LEU A 160 19.08 2.36 -35.82
C LEU A 160 20.33 2.23 -36.72
N LYS A 161 20.91 3.34 -37.19
CA LYS A 161 22.18 3.35 -37.93
C LYS A 161 23.35 2.76 -37.14
N TYR A 162 23.28 2.78 -35.81
CA TYR A 162 24.31 2.26 -34.92
C TYR A 162 24.19 0.73 -34.67
N PHE A 163 23.09 0.12 -35.12
CA PHE A 163 22.80 -1.31 -34.96
C PHE A 163 22.95 -2.08 -36.27
N LYS A 164 23.24 -3.39 -36.16
CA LYS A 164 23.35 -4.31 -37.31
C LYS A 164 21.97 -4.51 -37.94
N LYS A 165 21.92 -4.71 -39.27
CA LYS A 165 20.66 -4.82 -40.03
C LYS A 165 19.62 -5.77 -39.42
N HIS A 166 20.04 -6.93 -38.92
CA HIS A 166 19.12 -7.92 -38.34
C HIS A 166 18.51 -7.52 -36.98
N GLN A 167 19.14 -6.57 -36.26
CA GLN A 167 18.66 -6.11 -34.94
C GLN A 167 17.77 -4.87 -35.05
N ARG A 168 17.72 -4.22 -36.22
CA ARG A 168 17.09 -2.91 -36.36
C ARG A 168 15.59 -2.95 -36.14
N GLU A 169 14.92 -4.00 -36.59
CA GLU A 169 13.47 -4.13 -36.44
C GLU A 169 13.08 -4.32 -34.98
N GLU A 170 13.78 -5.22 -34.28
CA GLU A 170 13.60 -5.48 -32.85
C GLU A 170 13.84 -4.21 -32.02
N VAL A 171 14.93 -3.48 -32.29
CA VAL A 171 15.22 -2.21 -31.58
C VAL A 171 14.17 -1.14 -31.93
N ARG A 172 13.67 -1.10 -33.17
CA ARG A 172 12.61 -0.15 -33.55
C ARG A 172 11.34 -0.41 -32.75
N GLU A 173 10.89 -1.66 -32.73
CA GLU A 173 9.69 -2.08 -32.00
C GLU A 173 9.83 -1.80 -30.50
N LEU A 174 11.01 -2.08 -29.92
CA LEU A 174 11.32 -1.78 -28.52
C LEU A 174 11.20 -0.27 -28.24
N LEU A 175 11.84 0.58 -29.05
CA LEU A 175 11.79 2.03 -28.86
C LEU A 175 10.38 2.59 -29.04
N CYS A 176 9.66 2.14 -30.08
CA CYS A 176 8.30 2.60 -30.35
C CYS A 176 7.33 2.19 -29.23
N THR A 177 7.44 0.96 -28.72
CA THR A 177 6.62 0.47 -27.60
C THR A 177 6.92 1.25 -26.32
N ALA A 178 8.20 1.38 -25.93
CA ALA A 178 8.59 2.08 -24.71
C ALA A 178 8.25 3.58 -24.71
N MET A 179 8.11 4.20 -25.88
CA MET A 179 7.65 5.60 -25.98
C MET A 179 6.16 5.77 -25.71
N GLN A 180 5.34 4.71 -25.90
CA GLN A 180 3.89 4.77 -25.66
C GLN A 180 3.57 4.98 -24.18
N ASP A 181 4.47 4.60 -23.28
CA ASP A 181 4.32 4.77 -21.83
C ASP A 181 4.35 6.25 -21.40
N TYR A 182 4.86 7.14 -22.25
CA TYR A 182 4.84 8.59 -22.02
C TYR A 182 3.69 9.30 -22.76
N ALA A 183 2.83 8.55 -23.46
CA ALA A 183 1.60 9.09 -24.02
C ALA A 183 0.53 9.14 -22.91
N PRO A 184 -0.22 10.26 -22.78
CA PRO A 184 -1.36 10.32 -21.86
C PRO A 184 -2.31 9.13 -22.09
N SER A 185 -2.87 8.62 -21.00
CA SER A 185 -3.82 7.52 -21.06
C SER A 185 -5.15 7.96 -21.66
N ASP A 186 -5.81 7.04 -22.38
CA ASP A 186 -7.20 7.18 -22.79
C ASP A 186 -8.17 7.01 -21.60
N ALA A 187 -7.69 6.50 -20.46
CA ALA A 187 -8.51 6.37 -19.26
C ALA A 187 -8.95 7.76 -18.77
N ASN A 188 -10.24 7.86 -18.45
CA ASN A 188 -10.84 9.12 -18.01
C ASN A 188 -10.98 9.19 -16.49
N LEU A 189 -9.88 9.50 -15.80
CA LEU A 189 -9.93 9.77 -14.35
C LEU A 189 -10.88 10.93 -13.99
N GLU A 190 -11.16 11.84 -14.92
CA GLU A 190 -12.11 12.93 -14.65
C GLU A 190 -13.54 12.40 -14.43
N ASP A 191 -13.95 11.39 -15.20
CA ASP A 191 -15.25 10.72 -15.01
C ASP A 191 -15.31 10.03 -13.64
N PHE A 192 -14.20 9.50 -13.12
CA PHE A 192 -14.19 8.92 -11.77
C PHE A 192 -14.45 9.99 -10.71
N PHE A 193 -13.78 11.14 -10.80
CA PHE A 193 -13.96 12.22 -9.81
C PHE A 193 -15.30 12.94 -9.94
N GLN A 194 -15.89 12.99 -11.14
CA GLN A 194 -17.17 13.68 -11.39
C GLN A 194 -18.40 12.77 -11.24
N LYS A 195 -18.34 11.55 -11.79
CA LYS A 195 -19.46 10.60 -11.91
C LYS A 195 -19.26 9.33 -11.06
N GLY A 196 -18.06 9.08 -10.57
CA GLY A 196 -17.72 7.86 -9.84
C GLY A 196 -17.46 6.65 -10.74
N GLU A 197 -17.30 6.85 -12.04
CA GLU A 197 -17.08 5.80 -13.04
C GLU A 197 -15.59 5.76 -13.42
N TYR A 198 -14.94 4.60 -13.24
CA TYR A 198 -13.55 4.40 -13.65
C TYR A 198 -13.44 3.22 -14.59
N GLU A 199 -12.99 3.51 -15.81
CA GLU A 199 -12.63 2.51 -16.80
C GLU A 199 -11.19 2.72 -17.28
N CYS A 200 -10.41 1.65 -17.23
CA CYS A 200 -9.08 1.61 -17.81
C CYS A 200 -8.93 0.36 -18.69
N GLU A 201 -7.98 0.40 -19.63
CA GLU A 201 -7.71 -0.71 -20.55
C GLU A 201 -7.35 -2.01 -19.80
N ALA A 202 -6.50 -1.90 -18.79
CA ALA A 202 -6.15 -3.02 -17.92
C ALA A 202 -7.39 -3.65 -17.27
N GLY A 203 -8.34 -2.83 -16.80
CA GLY A 203 -9.60 -3.28 -16.20
C GLY A 203 -10.47 -4.04 -17.20
N ARG A 204 -10.66 -3.49 -18.41
CA ARG A 204 -11.45 -4.11 -19.49
C ARG A 204 -10.88 -5.47 -19.92
N ASN A 205 -9.55 -5.60 -19.94
CA ASN A 205 -8.87 -6.82 -20.35
C ASN A 205 -8.66 -7.84 -19.21
N SER A 206 -8.94 -7.46 -17.96
CA SER A 206 -8.63 -8.28 -16.78
C SER A 206 -9.58 -9.48 -16.57
N GLY A 207 -10.81 -9.40 -17.09
CA GLY A 207 -11.86 -10.39 -16.81
C GLY A 207 -12.32 -10.42 -15.35
N LEU A 208 -11.99 -9.40 -14.55
CA LEU A 208 -12.36 -9.34 -13.14
C LEU A 208 -13.83 -8.90 -12.96
N PRO A 209 -14.50 -9.33 -11.87
CA PRO A 209 -15.86 -8.90 -11.58
C PRO A 209 -15.94 -7.37 -11.41
N PRO A 210 -17.01 -6.70 -11.87
CA PRO A 210 -17.13 -5.23 -11.79
C PRO A 210 -16.99 -4.68 -10.37
N TRP A 211 -17.49 -5.40 -9.36
CA TRP A 211 -17.37 -4.97 -7.96
C TRP A 211 -15.93 -4.96 -7.47
N VAL A 212 -15.07 -5.87 -7.97
CA VAL A 212 -13.64 -5.92 -7.61
C VAL A 212 -12.92 -4.71 -8.21
N LEU A 213 -13.19 -4.40 -9.47
CA LEU A 213 -12.62 -3.23 -10.16
C LEU A 213 -13.02 -1.92 -9.46
N ASP A 214 -14.30 -1.74 -9.14
CA ASP A 214 -14.78 -0.57 -8.38
C ASP A 214 -14.14 -0.48 -6.98
N ALA A 215 -14.07 -1.61 -6.27
CA ALA A 215 -13.51 -1.65 -4.93
C ALA A 215 -11.99 -1.40 -4.92
N LEU A 216 -11.24 -1.88 -5.92
CA LEU A 216 -9.83 -1.55 -6.13
C LEU A 216 -9.68 -0.05 -6.41
N ALA A 217 -10.44 0.50 -7.36
CA ALA A 217 -10.37 1.91 -7.75
C ALA A 217 -10.60 2.87 -6.58
N ARG A 218 -11.54 2.53 -5.69
CA ARG A 218 -11.86 3.31 -4.47
C ARG A 218 -10.92 3.01 -3.29
N GLY A 219 -9.90 2.18 -3.48
CA GLY A 219 -8.97 1.73 -2.43
C GLY A 219 -9.65 0.98 -1.28
N LYS A 220 -10.80 0.36 -1.54
CA LYS A 220 -11.49 -0.54 -0.59
C LYS A 220 -10.84 -1.92 -0.55
N LEU A 221 -10.22 -2.35 -1.65
CA LEU A 221 -9.37 -3.53 -1.71
C LEU A 221 -7.88 -3.14 -1.81
N ALA A 222 -7.01 -3.97 -1.23
CA ALA A 222 -5.57 -3.79 -1.32
C ALA A 222 -5.01 -4.23 -2.70
N PRO A 223 -3.94 -3.61 -3.22
CA PRO A 223 -3.25 -4.04 -4.44
C PRO A 223 -2.85 -5.52 -4.43
N PHE A 224 -2.54 -6.04 -3.25
CA PHE A 224 -2.34 -7.48 -2.99
C PHE A 224 -3.41 -8.38 -3.65
N ILE A 225 -4.68 -7.95 -3.66
CA ILE A 225 -5.77 -8.70 -4.29
C ILE A 225 -5.57 -8.76 -5.82
N SER A 226 -5.22 -7.62 -6.43
CA SER A 226 -4.95 -7.52 -7.86
C SER A 226 -3.74 -8.36 -8.26
N ASP A 227 -2.65 -8.28 -7.49
CA ASP A 227 -1.41 -9.04 -7.73
C ASP A 227 -1.68 -10.55 -7.72
N VAL A 228 -2.48 -11.03 -6.76
CA VAL A 228 -2.86 -12.44 -6.67
C VAL A 228 -3.73 -12.87 -7.86
N LEU A 229 -4.74 -12.08 -8.20
CA LEU A 229 -5.68 -12.41 -9.27
C LEU A 229 -5.01 -12.42 -10.66
N MET A 230 -4.21 -11.39 -10.94
CA MET A 230 -3.61 -11.13 -12.26
C MET A 230 -2.24 -11.77 -12.42
N LEU A 231 -1.34 -11.62 -11.44
CA LEU A 231 0.06 -12.05 -11.55
C LEU A 231 0.34 -13.40 -10.90
N ARG A 232 -0.61 -13.95 -10.12
CA ARG A 232 -0.44 -15.17 -9.31
C ARG A 232 0.81 -15.12 -8.43
N SER A 233 1.22 -13.91 -8.05
CA SER A 233 2.42 -13.68 -7.26
C SER A 233 2.32 -12.40 -6.45
N THR A 234 3.07 -12.31 -5.35
CA THR A 234 3.04 -11.15 -4.45
C THR A 234 4.35 -11.00 -3.68
N PHE A 235 4.73 -9.75 -3.39
CA PHE A 235 5.85 -9.43 -2.52
C PHE A 235 5.38 -9.17 -1.08
N LEU A 236 5.90 -9.97 -0.15
CA LEU A 236 5.66 -9.76 1.27
C LEU A 236 6.64 -8.71 1.78
N HIS A 237 6.10 -7.55 2.16
CA HIS A 237 6.91 -6.41 2.55
C HIS A 237 7.65 -6.70 3.87
N VAL A 238 8.98 -6.67 3.81
CA VAL A 238 9.85 -6.91 4.96
C VAL A 238 9.70 -5.79 5.98
N GLN A 239 9.75 -6.12 7.27
CA GLN A 239 9.72 -5.16 8.39
C GLN A 239 11.10 -5.06 9.07
N VAL A 240 11.26 -4.12 10.01
CA VAL A 240 12.42 -4.10 10.91
C VAL A 240 12.22 -5.17 12.00
N GLU A 241 12.57 -6.41 11.68
CA GLU A 241 12.32 -7.59 12.50
C GLU A 241 13.57 -8.48 12.69
N ASN A 242 13.47 -9.53 13.52
CA ASN A 242 14.57 -10.45 13.75
C ASN A 242 14.82 -11.37 12.54
N MET A 243 15.82 -11.05 11.72
CA MET A 243 16.19 -11.82 10.53
C MET A 243 16.73 -13.23 10.83
N GLN A 244 17.10 -13.54 12.08
CA GLN A 244 17.51 -14.89 12.49
C GLN A 244 16.31 -15.84 12.66
N ARG A 245 15.09 -15.29 12.70
CA ARG A 245 13.84 -16.04 12.80
C ARG A 245 13.16 -16.16 11.43
N PRO A 246 12.24 -17.13 11.25
CA PRO A 246 11.34 -17.14 10.09
C PRO A 246 10.65 -15.79 9.89
N SER A 247 10.19 -15.50 8.68
CA SER A 247 9.47 -14.26 8.36
C SER A 247 8.32 -14.01 9.32
N ALA A 248 8.11 -12.77 9.78
CA ALA A 248 6.92 -12.41 10.55
C ALA A 248 5.62 -12.74 9.80
N HIS A 249 5.68 -12.71 8.46
CA HIS A 249 4.57 -13.12 7.60
C HIS A 249 4.17 -14.59 7.75
N SER A 250 5.03 -15.45 8.31
CA SER A 250 4.69 -16.85 8.57
C SER A 250 3.48 -16.99 9.50
N ALA A 251 3.32 -16.08 10.47
CA ALA A 251 2.17 -16.09 11.39
C ALA A 251 0.83 -15.84 10.67
N ALA A 252 0.86 -15.07 9.57
CA ALA A 252 -0.32 -14.72 8.79
C ALA A 252 -0.57 -15.67 7.58
N LEU A 253 0.27 -16.69 7.39
CA LEU A 253 0.16 -17.63 6.27
C LEU A 253 -1.21 -18.31 6.18
N PRO A 254 -1.82 -18.83 7.27
CA PRO A 254 -3.16 -19.44 7.19
C PRO A 254 -4.24 -18.48 6.66
N ILE A 255 -4.21 -17.20 7.08
CA ILE A 255 -5.14 -16.18 6.58
C ILE A 255 -4.95 -15.98 5.07
N ARG A 256 -3.69 -15.87 4.61
CA ARG A 256 -3.38 -15.75 3.17
C ARG A 256 -3.88 -16.92 2.35
N ARG A 257 -3.76 -18.15 2.87
CA ARG A 257 -4.28 -19.34 2.18
C ARG A 257 -5.80 -19.28 1.98
N VAL A 258 -6.55 -18.76 2.95
CA VAL A 258 -8.00 -18.52 2.81
C VAL A 258 -8.28 -17.45 1.77
N ILE A 259 -7.55 -16.33 1.79
CA ILE A 259 -7.68 -15.29 0.77
C ILE A 259 -7.42 -15.85 -0.63
N TYR A 260 -6.36 -16.64 -0.81
CA TYR A 260 -6.08 -17.30 -2.09
C TYR A 260 -7.18 -18.27 -2.51
N GLY A 261 -7.80 -18.99 -1.56
CA GLY A 261 -8.98 -19.81 -1.82
C GLY A 261 -10.15 -18.98 -2.35
N LEU A 262 -10.48 -17.86 -1.70
CA LEU A 262 -11.56 -16.97 -2.13
C LEU A 262 -11.31 -16.34 -3.50
N LEU A 263 -10.06 -15.96 -3.79
CA LEU A 263 -9.71 -15.29 -5.04
C LEU A 263 -9.61 -16.25 -6.23
N LEU A 264 -9.17 -17.49 -5.99
CA LEU A 264 -8.72 -18.39 -7.07
C LEU A 264 -9.59 -19.64 -7.23
N ASN A 265 -10.55 -19.90 -6.35
CA ASN A 265 -11.52 -20.98 -6.52
C ASN A 265 -12.51 -20.61 -7.64
N ALA A 266 -12.15 -20.96 -8.87
CA ALA A 266 -13.09 -20.92 -9.98
C ALA A 266 -14.15 -22.03 -9.81
N PRO A 267 -15.43 -21.77 -10.16
CA PRO A 267 -16.38 -22.86 -10.32
C PRO A 267 -15.84 -23.82 -11.38
N GLN A 268 -15.78 -25.11 -11.06
CA GLN A 268 -15.51 -26.13 -12.07
C GLN A 268 -16.64 -26.08 -13.10
N ASN A 269 -16.42 -25.41 -14.23
CA ASN A 269 -17.32 -25.48 -15.36
C ASN A 269 -17.43 -26.94 -15.77
N THR A 270 -18.55 -27.55 -15.39
CA THR A 270 -18.87 -28.94 -15.67
C THR A 270 -19.42 -29.00 -17.10
N GLU A 271 -18.63 -28.62 -18.09
CA GLU A 271 -18.95 -28.86 -19.51
C GLU A 271 -17.71 -28.54 -20.37
N ALA A 272 -17.21 -29.56 -21.08
CA ALA A 272 -16.17 -29.51 -22.11
C ALA A 272 -14.68 -29.69 -21.74
N ALA A 273 -14.32 -30.60 -20.81
CA ALA A 273 -12.97 -31.16 -20.78
C ALA A 273 -12.96 -32.68 -20.53
N SER A 274 -12.23 -33.38 -21.40
CA SER A 274 -12.06 -34.83 -21.48
C SER A 274 -11.64 -35.49 -20.16
N PRO A 275 -12.08 -36.72 -19.86
CA PRO A 275 -11.74 -37.43 -18.61
C PRO A 275 -10.34 -38.05 -18.70
N SER A 276 -9.30 -37.23 -18.70
CA SER A 276 -7.93 -37.73 -18.54
C SER A 276 -7.05 -36.74 -17.78
N LYS A 277 -6.85 -37.05 -16.49
CA LYS A 277 -5.78 -36.54 -15.59
C LYS A 277 -5.77 -35.02 -15.33
N GLN A 278 -6.72 -34.53 -14.56
CA GLN A 278 -6.48 -33.38 -13.68
C GLN A 278 -6.76 -33.83 -12.25
N ALA A 279 -5.69 -34.02 -11.47
CA ALA A 279 -5.84 -34.10 -10.03
C ALA A 279 -6.43 -32.77 -9.54
N ASN A 280 -7.31 -32.83 -8.54
CA ASN A 280 -7.84 -31.69 -7.77
C ASN A 280 -6.70 -30.89 -7.09
N GLU A 281 -5.83 -30.25 -7.85
CA GLU A 281 -4.75 -29.42 -7.31
C GLU A 281 -5.29 -28.02 -7.04
N LEU A 282 -5.37 -27.65 -5.74
CA LEU A 282 -5.74 -26.30 -5.33
C LEU A 282 -4.77 -25.28 -5.94
N PRO A 283 -5.27 -24.08 -6.30
CA PRO A 283 -4.46 -23.05 -6.93
C PRO A 283 -3.28 -22.65 -6.04
N VAL A 284 -2.17 -22.28 -6.68
CA VAL A 284 -0.91 -21.91 -6.03
C VAL A 284 -0.55 -20.46 -6.35
N VAL A 285 -0.02 -19.75 -5.36
CA VAL A 285 0.47 -18.36 -5.48
C VAL A 285 1.97 -18.33 -5.16
N CYS A 286 2.73 -17.57 -5.94
CA CYS A 286 4.16 -17.36 -5.71
C CYS A 286 4.38 -16.16 -4.77
N GLU A 287 4.76 -16.42 -3.52
CA GLU A 287 5.16 -15.39 -2.56
C GLU A 287 6.66 -15.13 -2.65
N PHE A 288 7.03 -13.86 -2.72
CA PHE A 288 8.40 -13.41 -2.49
C PHE A 288 8.51 -12.96 -1.04
N ASP A 289 9.15 -13.78 -0.22
CA ASP A 289 9.34 -13.54 1.22
C ASP A 289 10.83 -13.56 1.56
N ARG A 290 11.19 -12.94 2.69
CA ARG A 290 12.56 -12.97 3.15
C ARG A 290 12.95 -14.35 3.65
N LEU A 291 14.18 -14.74 3.32
CA LEU A 291 14.93 -15.77 4.02
C LEU A 291 16.22 -15.12 4.52
N GLN A 292 16.27 -14.84 5.83
CA GLN A 292 17.31 -14.03 6.45
C GLN A 292 17.49 -12.70 5.69
N ASN A 293 18.66 -12.48 5.07
CA ASN A 293 19.01 -11.24 4.37
C ASN A 293 18.77 -11.32 2.85
N THR A 294 18.11 -12.38 2.38
CA THR A 294 17.83 -12.61 0.95
C THR A 294 16.34 -12.73 0.71
N LEU A 295 15.90 -12.51 -0.53
CA LEU A 295 14.52 -12.73 -0.95
C LEU A 295 14.40 -14.11 -1.60
N LYS A 296 13.38 -14.88 -1.24
CA LYS A 296 13.14 -16.22 -1.75
C LYS A 296 11.72 -16.33 -2.31
N LYS A 297 11.60 -17.07 -3.41
CA LYS A 297 10.32 -17.50 -3.97
C LYS A 297 9.79 -18.70 -3.19
N ILE A 298 8.55 -18.61 -2.71
CA ILE A 298 7.83 -19.63 -1.96
C ILE A 298 6.50 -19.86 -2.67
N PHE A 299 6.13 -21.12 -2.89
CA PHE A 299 4.86 -21.47 -3.51
C PHE A 299 3.87 -21.84 -2.42
N VAL A 300 2.78 -21.09 -2.31
CA VAL A 300 1.75 -21.27 -1.28
C VAL A 300 0.47 -21.77 -1.94
N GLN A 301 0.00 -22.92 -1.49
CA GLN A 301 -1.26 -23.49 -1.92
C GLN A 301 -2.43 -22.84 -1.19
N ALA A 302 -3.48 -22.49 -1.93
CA ALA A 302 -4.74 -22.02 -1.38
C ALA A 302 -5.33 -23.01 -0.36
N ALA A 303 -6.20 -22.51 0.51
CA ALA A 303 -6.99 -23.35 1.40
C ALA A 303 -8.25 -23.84 0.66
N SER A 304 -8.62 -25.10 0.88
CA SER A 304 -9.99 -25.54 0.62
C SER A 304 -10.89 -24.83 1.62
N LEU A 305 -11.88 -24.09 1.12
CA LEU A 305 -12.91 -23.52 1.99
C LEU A 305 -13.70 -24.68 2.64
N PRO A 306 -14.21 -24.53 3.86
CA PRO A 306 -15.05 -25.56 4.47
C PRO A 306 -16.27 -25.87 3.59
N THR A 307 -16.78 -27.11 3.66
CA THR A 307 -17.89 -27.59 2.80
C THR A 307 -19.12 -26.68 2.89
N ASP A 308 -19.39 -26.13 4.08
CA ASP A 308 -20.51 -25.21 4.33
C ASP A 308 -20.40 -23.89 3.54
N PHE A 309 -19.21 -23.55 3.03
CA PHE A 309 -18.96 -22.39 2.18
C PHE A 309 -18.68 -22.76 0.70
N CYS A 310 -18.64 -24.05 0.38
CA CYS A 310 -18.25 -24.57 -0.95
C CYS A 310 -19.40 -24.64 -1.98
N ASP A 311 -20.63 -24.27 -1.61
CA ASP A 311 -21.83 -24.39 -2.46
C ASP A 311 -21.89 -23.37 -3.63
N GLY A 312 -20.75 -22.90 -4.14
CA GLY A 312 -20.67 -21.92 -5.23
C GLY A 312 -21.12 -20.50 -4.84
N HIS A 313 -21.58 -20.29 -3.62
CA HIS A 313 -21.98 -18.99 -3.09
C HIS A 313 -20.77 -18.06 -2.86
N PHE A 314 -19.62 -18.60 -2.47
CA PHE A 314 -18.39 -17.84 -2.22
C PHE A 314 -17.48 -17.69 -3.46
N SER A 315 -18.03 -17.85 -4.68
CA SER A 315 -17.29 -17.48 -5.89
C SER A 315 -17.03 -15.96 -5.88
N LEU A 316 -15.91 -15.54 -6.46
CA LEU A 316 -15.55 -14.12 -6.46
C LEU A 316 -16.64 -13.24 -7.08
N ASP A 317 -17.31 -13.72 -8.14
CA ASP A 317 -18.43 -13.03 -8.80
C ASP A 317 -19.63 -12.79 -7.87
N LYS A 318 -19.96 -13.78 -7.04
CA LYS A 318 -21.17 -13.78 -6.19
C LYS A 318 -20.88 -13.44 -4.74
N LEU A 319 -19.63 -13.17 -4.38
CA LEU A 319 -19.20 -12.96 -3.00
C LEU A 319 -20.01 -11.86 -2.30
N MET A 320 -20.36 -10.79 -3.04
CA MET A 320 -21.16 -9.68 -2.49
C MET A 320 -22.66 -10.00 -2.36
N GLU A 321 -23.15 -11.05 -3.02
CA GLU A 321 -24.52 -11.56 -2.88
C GLU A 321 -24.67 -12.45 -1.63
N VAL A 322 -23.56 -12.98 -1.11
CA VAL A 322 -23.56 -13.80 0.11
C VAL A 322 -24.03 -12.98 1.31
N PRO A 323 -24.93 -13.52 2.16
CA PRO A 323 -25.36 -12.84 3.38
C PRO A 323 -24.19 -12.40 4.26
N MET A 324 -24.31 -11.18 4.81
CA MET A 324 -23.27 -10.60 5.67
C MET A 324 -22.92 -11.49 6.87
N SER A 325 -23.90 -12.21 7.42
CA SER A 325 -23.70 -13.18 8.51
C SER A 325 -22.79 -14.36 8.12
N CYS A 326 -22.93 -14.89 6.90
CA CYS A 326 -22.08 -15.96 6.38
C CYS A 326 -20.65 -15.45 6.11
N ARG A 327 -20.53 -14.24 5.57
CA ARG A 327 -19.23 -13.57 5.37
C ARG A 327 -18.52 -13.30 6.71
N LEU A 328 -19.26 -12.85 7.73
CA LEU A 328 -18.76 -12.70 9.10
C LEU A 328 -18.32 -14.04 9.69
N MET A 329 -19.11 -15.10 9.50
CA MET A 329 -18.78 -16.45 9.98
C MET A 329 -17.44 -16.93 9.39
N LEU A 330 -17.25 -16.81 8.08
CA LEU A 330 -15.98 -17.20 7.44
C LEU A 330 -14.78 -16.39 7.97
N LEU A 331 -14.94 -15.08 8.19
CA LEU A 331 -13.89 -14.25 8.79
C LEU A 331 -13.53 -14.75 10.19
N LEU A 332 -14.52 -14.98 11.03
CA LEU A 332 -14.37 -15.41 12.41
C LEU A 332 -13.78 -16.82 12.51
N GLU A 333 -14.20 -17.76 11.66
CA GLU A 333 -13.60 -19.09 11.57
C GLU A 333 -12.14 -19.05 11.12
N THR A 334 -11.82 -18.21 10.13
CA THR A 334 -10.44 -18.02 9.68
C THR A 334 -9.55 -17.47 10.80
N LEU A 335 -10.08 -16.53 11.59
CA LEU A 335 -9.39 -16.00 12.76
C LEU A 335 -9.46 -16.94 13.96
N GLY A 336 -10.30 -17.97 13.95
CA GLY A 336 -10.55 -18.93 15.03
C GLY A 336 -11.26 -18.32 16.25
N VAL A 337 -12.06 -17.28 16.08
CA VAL A 337 -12.69 -16.54 17.19
C VAL A 337 -14.21 -16.69 17.10
N LYS A 338 -14.88 -16.87 18.23
CA LYS A 338 -16.35 -16.89 18.28
C LYS A 338 -16.89 -15.48 18.46
N MET A 339 -18.01 -15.16 17.83
CA MET A 339 -18.64 -13.84 17.97
C MET A 339 -18.97 -13.51 19.43
N THR A 340 -19.34 -14.51 20.23
CA THR A 340 -19.64 -14.36 21.66
C THR A 340 -18.49 -13.78 22.48
N LEU A 341 -17.24 -13.98 22.05
CA LEU A 341 -16.06 -13.38 22.70
C LEU A 341 -15.93 -11.88 22.40
N LEU A 342 -16.52 -11.41 21.30
CA LEU A 342 -16.38 -10.04 20.81
C LEU A 342 -17.57 -9.13 21.20
N GLU A 343 -18.64 -9.68 21.77
CA GLU A 343 -19.87 -8.94 22.13
C GLU A 343 -19.61 -7.81 23.14
N SER A 344 -18.66 -8.00 24.05
CA SER A 344 -18.25 -6.99 25.05
C SER A 344 -17.25 -5.97 24.51
N ILE A 345 -16.73 -6.18 23.30
CA ILE A 345 -15.71 -5.33 22.68
C ILE A 345 -16.38 -4.26 21.82
N PRO A 346 -15.96 -2.97 21.91
CA PRO A 346 -16.43 -1.93 21.00
C PRO A 346 -16.28 -2.33 19.53
N CYS A 347 -17.30 -2.07 18.71
CA CYS A 347 -17.38 -2.60 17.34
C CYS A 347 -16.16 -2.25 16.47
N HIS A 348 -15.59 -1.05 16.63
CA HIS A 348 -14.39 -0.60 15.90
C HIS A 348 -13.10 -1.30 16.33
N LEU A 349 -13.10 -2.00 17.47
CA LEU A 349 -11.95 -2.77 17.97
C LEU A 349 -12.11 -4.29 17.76
N GLN A 350 -13.31 -4.77 17.43
CA GLN A 350 -13.59 -6.22 17.33
C GLN A 350 -12.63 -6.94 16.38
N LEU A 351 -12.33 -6.35 15.22
CA LEU A 351 -11.37 -6.94 14.27
C LEU A 351 -9.96 -7.00 14.85
N ALA A 352 -9.49 -5.93 15.50
CA ALA A 352 -8.16 -5.88 16.10
C ALA A 352 -8.01 -6.89 17.25
N VAL A 353 -9.06 -7.07 18.06
CA VAL A 353 -9.09 -8.07 19.13
C VAL A 353 -9.13 -9.48 18.56
N ALA A 354 -9.97 -9.75 17.56
CA ALA A 354 -10.03 -11.05 16.90
C ALA A 354 -8.67 -11.46 16.29
N VAL A 355 -7.99 -10.51 15.63
CA VAL A 355 -6.62 -10.67 15.13
C VAL A 355 -5.63 -10.92 16.27
N THR A 356 -5.81 -10.27 17.42
CA THR A 356 -4.94 -10.47 18.59
C THR A 356 -5.09 -11.88 19.17
N CYS A 357 -6.33 -12.39 19.30
CA CYS A 357 -6.59 -13.79 19.66
C CYS A 357 -5.96 -14.77 18.66
N TYR A 358 -6.08 -14.48 17.36
CA TYR A 358 -5.42 -15.28 16.32
C TYR A 358 -3.90 -15.28 16.47
N TRP A 359 -3.29 -14.09 16.61
CA TRP A 359 -1.84 -13.91 16.75
C TRP A 359 -1.25 -14.69 17.93
N ILE A 360 -1.90 -14.65 19.11
CA ILE A 360 -1.45 -15.40 20.30
C ILE A 360 -1.32 -16.91 20.01
N ARG A 361 -2.22 -17.46 19.19
CA ARG A 361 -2.23 -18.88 18.86
C ARG A 361 -1.19 -19.25 17.81
N CYS A 362 -1.01 -18.41 16.79
CA CYS A 362 -0.19 -18.71 15.61
C CYS A 362 1.24 -18.16 15.67
N SER A 363 1.57 -17.29 16.63
CA SER A 363 2.90 -16.70 16.72
C SER A 363 3.96 -17.75 17.03
N GLU A 364 5.13 -17.60 16.41
CA GLU A 364 6.32 -18.37 16.71
C GLU A 364 7.53 -17.42 16.77
N PRO A 365 8.17 -17.21 17.94
CA PRO A 365 7.85 -17.81 19.24
C PRO A 365 6.49 -17.41 19.81
N LYS A 366 6.03 -18.19 20.81
CA LYS A 366 4.81 -17.87 21.56
C LYS A 366 4.87 -16.48 22.17
N VAL A 367 3.75 -15.75 22.07
CA VAL A 367 3.58 -14.42 22.65
C VAL A 367 3.79 -14.49 24.15
N LYS A 368 4.66 -13.64 24.68
CA LYS A 368 4.88 -13.46 26.11
C LYS A 368 3.80 -12.55 26.69
N LEU A 369 3.41 -12.78 27.94
CA LEU A 369 2.39 -11.98 28.63
C LEU A 369 2.67 -10.47 28.57
N HIS A 370 3.90 -10.04 28.80
CA HIS A 370 4.25 -8.62 28.72
C HIS A 370 4.11 -8.03 27.30
N GLN A 371 4.33 -8.82 26.25
CA GLN A 371 4.10 -8.36 24.87
C GLN A 371 2.62 -8.14 24.61
N LEU A 372 1.78 -9.08 25.06
CA LEU A 372 0.34 -8.96 25.00
C LEU A 372 -0.17 -7.73 25.76
N LYS A 373 0.21 -7.59 27.03
CA LYS A 373 -0.19 -6.45 27.87
C LYS A 373 0.27 -5.11 27.28
N ALA A 374 1.49 -5.04 26.73
CA ALA A 374 1.98 -3.82 26.06
C ALA A 374 1.12 -3.44 24.84
N LEU A 375 0.73 -4.42 24.03
CA LEU A 375 -0.14 -4.21 22.88
C LEU A 375 -1.53 -3.74 23.31
N LEU A 376 -2.13 -4.35 24.34
CA LEU A 376 -3.44 -3.93 24.84
C LEU A 376 -3.41 -2.52 25.44
N LEU A 377 -2.37 -2.18 26.22
CA LEU A 377 -2.18 -0.82 26.74
C LEU A 377 -1.99 0.19 25.60
N MET A 378 -1.32 -0.19 24.51
CA MET A 378 -1.23 0.64 23.31
C MET A 378 -2.61 0.91 22.72
N ILE A 379 -3.44 -0.12 22.53
CA ILE A 379 -4.82 0.03 22.02
C ILE A 379 -5.64 0.96 22.93
N VAL A 380 -5.61 0.74 24.25
CA VAL A 380 -6.31 1.58 25.23
C VAL A 380 -5.80 3.02 25.20
N SER A 381 -4.49 3.24 25.04
CA SER A 381 -3.93 4.58 24.89
C SER A 381 -4.44 5.31 23.64
N GLY A 382 -4.67 4.55 22.55
CA GLY A 382 -5.27 5.05 21.32
C GLY A 382 -6.72 5.46 21.49
N GLU A 383 -7.50 4.67 22.23
CA GLU A 383 -8.88 4.99 22.59
C GLU A 383 -8.97 6.21 23.52
N LEU A 384 -8.08 6.31 24.50
CA LEU A 384 -8.00 7.49 25.37
C LEU A 384 -7.63 8.75 24.58
N HIS A 385 -6.69 8.64 23.63
CA HIS A 385 -6.37 9.72 22.71
C HIS A 385 -7.57 10.09 21.81
N SER A 386 -8.34 9.08 21.38
CA SER A 386 -9.53 9.25 20.55
C SER A 386 -10.56 10.17 21.20
N ILE A 387 -10.95 9.84 22.43
CA ILE A 387 -12.01 10.55 23.16
C ILE A 387 -11.56 11.95 23.64
N THR A 388 -10.26 12.15 23.86
CA THR A 388 -9.72 13.44 24.35
C THR A 388 -9.41 14.42 23.24
N SER A 389 -9.06 13.91 22.04
CA SER A 389 -8.65 14.72 20.90
C SER A 389 -9.76 14.90 19.86
N ASP A 390 -10.99 14.42 20.14
CA ASP A 390 -12.14 14.65 19.27
C ASP A 390 -12.50 16.15 19.25
N PRO A 391 -12.54 16.79 18.07
CA PRO A 391 -12.94 18.19 17.94
C PRO A 391 -14.45 18.41 18.14
N ASP A 392 -15.28 17.37 18.27
CA ASP A 392 -16.72 17.52 18.49
C ASP A 392 -17.02 18.23 19.84
N PRO A 393 -17.58 19.46 19.82
CA PRO A 393 -17.89 20.22 21.03
C PRO A 393 -19.08 19.66 21.83
N THR A 394 -19.82 18.68 21.29
CA THR A 394 -20.97 18.06 21.97
C THR A 394 -20.58 16.90 22.88
N LEU A 395 -19.36 16.37 22.75
CA LEU A 395 -18.87 15.29 23.59
C LEU A 395 -18.43 15.84 24.95
N VAL A 396 -19.21 15.58 26.00
CA VAL A 396 -18.81 15.90 27.38
C VAL A 396 -17.58 15.07 27.72
N ARG A 397 -16.41 15.71 27.76
CA ARG A 397 -15.16 15.07 28.18
C ARG A 397 -15.21 14.84 29.67
N ALA A 398 -15.11 13.59 30.10
CA ALA A 398 -14.97 13.29 31.51
C ALA A 398 -13.64 13.89 32.02
N GLU A 399 -13.68 14.56 33.18
CA GLU A 399 -12.47 15.10 33.81
C GLU A 399 -11.42 14.00 34.03
N ASP A 400 -11.88 12.83 34.49
CA ASP A 400 -11.09 11.61 34.70
C ASP A 400 -10.28 11.18 33.45
N ASP A 401 -10.90 11.20 32.26
CA ASP A 401 -10.24 10.82 31.01
C ASP A 401 -9.15 11.83 30.62
N SER A 402 -9.40 13.12 30.86
CA SER A 402 -8.42 14.17 30.62
C SER A 402 -7.24 14.09 31.59
N ILE A 403 -7.49 13.76 32.85
CA ILE A 403 -6.45 13.53 33.86
C ILE A 403 -5.59 12.33 33.44
N ALA A 404 -6.21 11.18 33.15
CA ALA A 404 -5.51 9.97 32.72
C ALA A 404 -4.66 10.22 31.47
N TYR A 405 -5.17 10.99 30.50
CA TYR A 405 -4.42 11.31 29.28
C TYR A 405 -3.19 12.20 29.57
N ASN A 406 -3.32 13.20 30.44
CA ASN A 406 -2.20 14.03 30.84
C ASN A 406 -1.14 13.25 31.63
N GLU A 407 -1.56 12.34 32.51
CA GLU A 407 -0.64 11.42 33.21
C GLU A 407 0.09 10.50 32.24
N PHE A 408 -0.64 9.95 31.26
CA PHE A 408 -0.06 9.15 30.19
C PHE A 408 0.97 9.92 29.36
N LEU A 409 0.70 11.18 29.00
CA LEU A 409 1.65 12.03 28.27
C LEU A 409 2.93 12.29 29.09
N LYS A 410 2.80 12.62 30.37
CA LYS A 410 3.95 12.77 31.28
C LYS A 410 4.76 11.48 31.39
N TRP A 411 4.08 10.34 31.50
CA TRP A 411 4.72 9.04 31.50
C TRP A 411 5.47 8.78 30.18
N LYS A 412 4.84 9.10 29.05
CA LYS A 412 5.41 8.92 27.70
C LYS A 412 6.69 9.73 27.52
N GLU A 413 6.68 11.00 27.91
CA GLU A 413 7.86 11.88 27.83
C GLU A 413 9.02 11.39 28.69
N LYS A 414 8.72 10.94 29.92
CA LYS A 414 9.73 10.46 30.87
C LYS A 414 10.33 9.12 30.46
N ASN A 415 9.52 8.18 29.97
CA ASN A 415 9.89 6.77 29.86
C ASN A 415 10.19 6.30 28.42
N LEU A 416 9.98 7.11 27.37
CA LEU A 416 10.33 6.73 26.00
C LEU A 416 11.75 7.14 25.57
N GLN A 417 12.52 7.82 26.42
CA GLN A 417 13.90 8.19 26.10
C GLN A 417 14.88 7.05 26.43
N ASN A 418 15.79 6.77 25.50
CA ASN A 418 16.96 5.88 25.69
C ASN A 418 16.66 4.47 26.23
N LYS A 419 15.78 3.73 25.57
CA LYS A 419 15.54 2.31 25.86
C LYS A 419 16.27 1.38 24.92
N ASP A 420 16.75 0.27 25.47
CA ASP A 420 17.35 -0.82 24.70
C ASP A 420 16.31 -1.42 23.73
N PHE A 421 16.74 -1.61 22.48
CA PHE A 421 15.92 -2.22 21.46
C PHE A 421 15.92 -3.74 21.60
N ASP A 422 14.82 -4.30 22.09
CA ASP A 422 14.57 -5.74 22.16
C ASP A 422 14.05 -6.23 20.81
N LEU A 423 14.95 -6.88 20.06
CA LEU A 423 14.70 -7.37 18.71
C LEU A 423 13.66 -8.50 18.68
N ASP A 424 13.55 -9.31 19.73
CA ASP A 424 12.57 -10.40 19.80
C ASP A 424 11.16 -9.87 20.08
N ALA A 425 11.04 -8.84 20.91
CA ALA A 425 9.78 -8.13 21.09
C ALA A 425 9.34 -7.43 19.79
N ALA A 426 10.26 -6.75 19.10
CA ALA A 426 9.98 -6.13 17.82
C ALA A 426 9.49 -7.15 16.78
N HIS A 427 10.14 -8.32 16.69
CA HIS A 427 9.72 -9.39 15.79
C HIS A 427 8.31 -9.92 16.11
N SER A 428 7.99 -10.11 17.39
CA SER A 428 6.65 -10.53 17.82
C SER A 428 5.57 -9.50 17.43
N PHE A 429 5.83 -8.20 17.59
CA PHE A 429 4.91 -7.16 17.12
C PHE A 429 4.85 -7.05 15.58
N CYS A 430 5.92 -7.37 14.87
CA CYS A 430 5.89 -7.49 13.40
C CYS A 430 4.96 -8.62 12.96
N GLN A 431 4.93 -9.76 13.67
CA GLN A 431 3.97 -10.85 13.42
C GLN A 431 2.54 -10.38 13.61
N TRP A 432 2.25 -9.65 14.69
CA TRP A 432 0.91 -9.08 14.91
C TRP A 432 0.51 -8.13 13.78
N GLN A 433 1.40 -7.24 13.33
CA GLN A 433 1.14 -6.35 12.19
C GLN A 433 0.86 -7.12 10.89
N CYS A 434 1.58 -8.22 10.62
CA CYS A 434 1.30 -9.10 9.48
C CYS A 434 -0.09 -9.75 9.59
N CYS A 435 -0.45 -10.26 10.78
CA CYS A 435 -1.77 -10.83 11.03
C CYS A 435 -2.88 -9.78 10.85
N LEU A 436 -2.66 -8.54 11.32
CA LEU A 436 -3.61 -7.45 11.16
C LEU A 436 -3.76 -7.04 9.69
N GLN A 437 -2.66 -6.93 8.94
CA GLN A 437 -2.71 -6.60 7.52
C GLN A 437 -3.55 -7.63 6.73
N MET A 438 -3.32 -8.92 6.96
CA MET A 438 -4.06 -9.98 6.28
C MET A 438 -5.49 -10.11 6.79
N GLY A 439 -5.73 -9.86 8.08
CA GLY A 439 -7.08 -9.79 8.67
C GLY A 439 -7.91 -8.64 8.08
N LEU A 440 -7.31 -7.46 7.90
CA LEU A 440 -7.92 -6.33 7.19
C LEU A 440 -8.22 -6.68 5.73
N CYS A 441 -7.25 -7.27 5.03
CA CYS A 441 -7.43 -7.69 3.64
C CYS A 441 -8.58 -8.68 3.47
N LEU A 442 -8.68 -9.69 4.35
CA LEU A 442 -9.78 -10.65 4.35
C LEU A 442 -11.11 -9.97 4.72
N ASN A 443 -11.14 -9.11 5.74
CA ASN A 443 -12.34 -8.36 6.11
C ASN A 443 -12.85 -7.51 4.94
N GLN A 444 -11.95 -6.80 4.24
CA GLN A 444 -12.27 -6.00 3.06
C GLN A 444 -12.80 -6.85 1.89
N LEU A 445 -12.14 -7.98 1.62
CA LEU A 445 -12.57 -8.92 0.58
C LEU A 445 -13.99 -9.44 0.83
N LEU A 446 -14.31 -9.70 2.10
CA LEU A 446 -15.64 -10.14 2.55
C LEU A 446 -16.64 -8.98 2.71
N GLY A 447 -16.34 -7.78 2.20
CA GLY A 447 -17.24 -6.62 2.26
C GLY A 447 -17.41 -6.03 3.65
N THR A 448 -16.34 -6.04 4.44
CA THR A 448 -16.20 -5.42 5.77
C THR A 448 -17.25 -5.85 6.80
N PRO A 449 -17.39 -7.16 7.11
CA PRO A 449 -18.31 -7.66 8.13
C PRO A 449 -18.02 -7.14 9.54
N LEU A 450 -16.76 -6.82 9.84
CA LEU A 450 -16.38 -6.08 11.05
C LEU A 450 -15.91 -4.68 10.67
N SER A 451 -16.11 -3.72 11.59
CA SER A 451 -15.61 -2.36 11.43
C SER A 451 -14.09 -2.34 11.43
N GLU A 452 -13.49 -1.56 10.54
CA GLU A 452 -12.04 -1.38 10.51
C GLU A 452 -11.57 -0.51 11.68
N PRO A 453 -10.50 -0.89 12.38
CA PRO A 453 -9.91 -0.05 13.42
C PRO A 453 -9.21 1.18 12.82
N ASP A 454 -9.12 2.26 13.60
CA ASP A 454 -8.38 3.47 13.22
C ASP A 454 -6.86 3.26 13.32
N LEU A 455 -6.23 3.06 12.16
CA LEU A 455 -4.78 2.88 11.99
C LEU A 455 -4.05 4.23 11.90
N SER A 456 -4.73 5.29 11.49
CA SER A 456 -4.11 6.57 11.11
C SER A 456 -3.43 7.29 12.27
N SER A 457 -3.85 7.06 13.51
CA SER A 457 -3.25 7.71 14.68
C SER A 457 -3.31 6.94 16.00
N ARG A 458 -3.93 5.75 16.07
CA ARG A 458 -4.46 5.26 17.37
C ARG A 458 -4.15 3.81 17.69
N LEU A 459 -4.30 2.88 16.74
CA LEU A 459 -4.22 1.45 17.09
C LEU A 459 -2.80 0.97 17.46
N TYR A 460 -1.77 1.45 16.75
CA TYR A 460 -0.40 0.94 16.91
C TYR A 460 0.67 2.02 16.73
N ASN A 461 1.63 2.07 17.64
CA ASN A 461 2.86 2.85 17.52
C ASN A 461 4.04 2.01 18.02
N GLY A 462 4.97 1.68 17.11
CA GLY A 462 6.09 0.79 17.40
C GLY A 462 6.99 1.27 18.54
N THR A 463 7.25 2.57 18.62
CA THR A 463 8.06 3.16 19.71
C THR A 463 7.34 3.06 21.05
N LEU A 464 6.04 3.34 21.08
CA LEU A 464 5.24 3.32 22.30
C LEU A 464 5.01 1.90 22.82
N VAL A 465 4.61 0.95 21.96
CA VAL A 465 4.38 -0.44 22.38
C VAL A 465 5.67 -1.09 22.89
N HIS A 466 6.80 -0.78 22.28
CA HIS A 466 8.10 -1.26 22.73
C HIS A 466 8.51 -0.63 24.08
N GLY A 467 8.27 0.67 24.24
CA GLY A 467 8.47 1.37 25.50
C GLY A 467 7.61 0.83 26.65
N LEU A 468 6.33 0.52 26.38
CA LEU A 468 5.42 -0.14 27.32
C LEU A 468 5.91 -1.54 27.69
N TYR A 469 6.35 -2.33 26.70
CA TYR A 469 6.90 -3.67 26.93
C TYR A 469 8.13 -3.64 27.86
N GLN A 470 9.06 -2.70 27.64
CA GLN A 470 10.24 -2.58 28.49
C GLN A 470 9.89 -2.14 29.92
N GLU A 471 8.94 -1.22 30.10
CA GLU A 471 8.49 -0.86 31.45
C GLU A 471 7.80 -2.04 32.15
N LEU A 472 6.94 -2.80 31.46
CA LEU A 472 6.25 -3.95 32.05
C LEU A 472 7.24 -5.03 32.54
N LYS A 473 8.42 -5.15 31.92
CA LYS A 473 9.48 -6.06 32.42
C LYS A 473 10.11 -5.59 33.72
N SER A 474 10.18 -4.29 33.95
CA SER A 474 10.84 -3.69 35.11
C SER A 474 9.86 -3.39 36.25
N THR A 475 8.65 -2.96 35.92
CA THR A 475 7.67 -2.43 36.87
C THR A 475 6.25 -2.87 36.51
N PRO A 476 5.63 -3.79 37.28
CA PRO A 476 4.26 -4.25 37.03
C PRO A 476 3.19 -3.16 37.17
N SER A 477 3.48 -2.04 37.83
CA SER A 477 2.50 -0.95 38.06
C SER A 477 2.05 -0.23 36.78
N VAL A 478 2.72 -0.46 35.66
CA VAL A 478 2.37 0.10 34.34
C VAL A 478 0.98 -0.35 33.88
N GLU A 479 0.47 -1.46 34.39
CA GLU A 479 -0.90 -1.90 34.11
C GLU A 479 -1.95 -0.93 34.68
N ASN A 480 -1.57 -0.14 35.68
CA ASN A 480 -2.42 0.89 36.28
C ASN A 480 -2.23 2.27 35.64
N LEU A 481 -1.59 2.36 34.46
CA LEU A 481 -1.31 3.63 33.77
C LEU A 481 -2.57 4.48 33.51
N PHE A 482 -3.73 3.82 33.44
CA PHE A 482 -5.03 4.48 33.22
C PHE A 482 -5.96 4.40 34.42
N SER A 483 -5.44 4.17 35.64
CA SER A 483 -6.27 4.02 36.85
C SER A 483 -7.15 5.23 37.15
N SER A 484 -6.73 6.42 36.70
CA SER A 484 -7.48 7.67 36.83
C SER A 484 -8.72 7.73 35.93
N SER A 485 -8.82 6.84 34.92
CA SER A 485 -10.02 6.66 34.10
C SER A 485 -10.63 5.26 34.36
N PRO A 486 -11.76 5.18 35.08
CA PRO A 486 -12.48 3.92 35.30
C PRO A 486 -12.88 3.25 33.97
N LYS A 487 -13.21 4.06 32.95
CA LYS A 487 -13.60 3.60 31.62
C LYS A 487 -12.44 2.91 30.90
N MET A 488 -11.25 3.51 30.88
CA MET A 488 -10.07 2.92 30.23
C MET A 488 -9.55 1.70 31.01
N THR A 489 -9.64 1.74 32.33
CA THR A 489 -9.30 0.58 33.18
C THR A 489 -10.23 -0.60 32.90
N LEU A 490 -11.53 -0.36 32.81
CA LEU A 490 -12.52 -1.39 32.45
C LEU A 490 -12.25 -1.92 31.03
N LEU A 491 -11.99 -1.05 30.07
CA LEU A 491 -11.66 -1.45 28.70
C LEU A 491 -10.42 -2.36 28.67
N TYR A 492 -9.34 -1.98 29.37
CA TYR A 492 -8.14 -2.82 29.45
C TYR A 492 -8.44 -4.20 30.04
N GLN A 493 -9.21 -4.27 31.13
CA GLN A 493 -9.59 -5.54 31.76
C GLN A 493 -10.45 -6.41 30.83
N VAL A 494 -11.44 -5.82 30.16
CA VAL A 494 -12.29 -6.52 29.20
C VAL A 494 -11.46 -7.07 28.05
N LEU A 495 -10.54 -6.27 27.49
CA LEU A 495 -9.64 -6.69 26.43
C LEU A 495 -8.76 -7.85 26.89
N LEU A 496 -8.11 -7.74 28.06
CA LEU A 496 -7.22 -8.75 28.60
C LEU A 496 -7.94 -10.07 28.85
N ASN A 497 -9.10 -10.03 29.52
CA ASN A 497 -9.91 -11.23 29.78
C ASN A 497 -10.36 -11.91 28.48
N THR A 498 -10.68 -11.11 27.45
CA THR A 498 -11.15 -11.64 26.16
C THR A 498 -10.05 -12.37 25.39
N VAL A 499 -8.82 -11.85 25.42
CA VAL A 499 -7.69 -12.46 24.69
C VAL A 499 -7.04 -13.62 25.44
N GLU A 500 -7.23 -13.70 26.76
CA GLU A 500 -6.75 -14.81 27.61
C GLU A 500 -7.75 -15.98 27.70
N SER A 501 -9.01 -15.78 27.28
CA SER A 501 -10.05 -16.81 27.17
C SER A 501 -9.83 -17.73 25.97
#